data_AF-A0AA97PNX9-F1
#
_entry.id   AF-A0AA97PNX9-F1
#
_cell.length_a   1.000
_cell.length_b   1.000
_cell.length_c   1.000
_cell.angle_alpha   90.00
_cell.angle_beta   90.00
_cell.angle_gamma   90.00
#
_symmetry.space_group_name_H-M   'P 1'
#
loop_
_entity.id
_entity.type
_entity.pdbx_description
1 polymer ?
#
loop_
_entity_poly.entity_id
_entity_poly.type
_entity_poly.pdbx_seq_one_letter_code
_entity_poly.pdbx_strand_id
1 'polypeptide(L)'
;MKPFDRRTNGPTGQKSWCTRSTLDTCIGWYYVDNSSIFPNTAAIHSWPVSMFSRSLSCRLLLRAQTRLPYARSRVAVVPPAPASRFITQRSATGNYGCNRSYSQPAAQTQAAAAGAAAASGTPEHHHAAPGPLAAAWDSGSRTLAVRFNDGLETPLSKLWLRDSCRCSACVDSSSGQKNFETCDVPSSLRVRKVGVAADGESVQVVWGDDFLTGGQQSHASVYPASFIQSALDRPKPKDDVVRHTTWDKASFEKQVRFIPYSEWIKGEGEVFWRGFLDLARLGLVFIKDVPESETAVEEMACAVGHAQTTFYGKTWDVVSKPQAENVAYTNVFLCLHQDLLYMQDPPRLQLLHCLANSCEGGESLFSDGIRAAEQVRSKNPKQFELLKNKPVYYHYDKNGHWYEYNRPVVTLSKDGSGAIDSIGWSPPFQDNFPAPQGLSASINSQDALEEWRAAARSFRDSSTAPESMFEYKMKPGECAIFDNMRILHGRRQFQLTSGKRWLKGTYVGEQVLRSKLAQTPPHLRPE
;
A
#
# COMPACT_ATOMS: atom_id res chain seq x y z
N MET A 1 -43.80 -53.95 -3.64
CA MET A 1 -43.99 -54.58 -4.97
C MET A 1 -43.68 -53.56 -6.07
N LYS A 2 -43.20 -54.02 -7.23
CA LYS A 2 -43.23 -53.32 -8.55
C LYS A 2 -44.47 -53.83 -9.33
N PRO A 3 -44.75 -53.39 -10.58
CA PRO A 3 -44.89 -52.02 -11.12
C PRO A 3 -46.19 -51.93 -11.99
N PHE A 4 -46.36 -50.88 -12.82
CA PHE A 4 -46.95 -50.86 -14.19
C PHE A 4 -46.80 -49.38 -14.70
N ASP A 5 -46.37 -48.97 -15.90
CA ASP A 5 -46.44 -49.47 -17.31
C ASP A 5 -47.89 -49.35 -17.89
N ARG A 6 -48.21 -48.93 -19.14
CA ARG A 6 -47.39 -48.69 -20.36
C ARG A 6 -48.13 -47.90 -21.50
N ARG A 7 -47.49 -46.85 -22.10
CA ARG A 7 -47.52 -46.34 -23.52
C ARG A 7 -48.85 -46.00 -24.28
N THR A 8 -48.64 -45.46 -25.51
CA THR A 8 -49.51 -45.27 -26.71
C THR A 8 -50.16 -43.87 -26.86
N ASN A 9 -50.22 -43.21 -28.03
CA ASN A 9 -49.78 -43.55 -29.41
C ASN A 9 -49.39 -42.29 -30.26
N GLY A 10 -48.63 -42.51 -31.35
CA GLY A 10 -48.56 -41.61 -32.55
C GLY A 10 -49.22 -42.32 -33.76
N PRO A 11 -48.98 -41.98 -35.06
CA PRO A 11 -48.00 -41.05 -35.67
C PRO A 11 -48.63 -40.00 -36.63
N THR A 12 -47.90 -39.03 -37.22
CA THR A 12 -47.22 -39.06 -38.56
C THR A 12 -46.82 -37.61 -38.93
N GLY A 13 -45.79 -37.29 -39.74
CA GLY A 13 -44.69 -38.07 -40.32
C GLY A 13 -43.66 -37.19 -41.08
N GLN A 14 -42.44 -37.72 -41.27
CA GLN A 14 -41.42 -37.51 -42.36
C GLN A 14 -41.28 -36.14 -43.08
N LYS A 15 -40.09 -35.59 -43.42
CA LYS A 15 -38.65 -35.98 -43.41
C LYS A 15 -37.84 -34.65 -43.44
N SER A 16 -36.85 -34.34 -42.59
CA SER A 16 -35.42 -34.74 -42.61
C SER A 16 -34.73 -34.66 -44.00
N TRP A 17 -33.54 -34.09 -44.19
CA TRP A 17 -32.47 -33.62 -43.26
C TRP A 17 -32.27 -32.08 -43.38
N CYS A 18 -31.19 -31.36 -43.01
CA CYS A 18 -29.84 -31.59 -42.43
C CYS A 18 -29.41 -30.26 -41.70
N THR A 19 -28.25 -29.97 -41.09
CA THR A 19 -26.91 -30.60 -40.96
C THR A 19 -26.34 -30.31 -39.53
N ARG A 20 -25.03 -30.14 -39.32
CA ARG A 20 -24.36 -29.70 -38.06
C ARG A 20 -22.99 -29.05 -38.32
N SER A 21 -22.60 -28.08 -37.48
CA SER A 21 -21.29 -28.08 -36.80
C SER A 21 -21.31 -27.16 -35.57
N THR A 22 -20.58 -27.53 -34.52
CA THR A 22 -20.41 -26.78 -33.26
C THR A 22 -19.05 -27.18 -32.66
N LEU A 23 -18.28 -26.22 -32.13
CA LEU A 23 -16.99 -26.46 -31.48
C LEU A 23 -16.86 -25.61 -30.21
N ASP A 24 -17.10 -26.22 -29.05
CA ASP A 24 -16.65 -25.72 -27.76
C ASP A 24 -15.27 -26.31 -27.44
N THR A 25 -14.36 -25.50 -26.90
CA THR A 25 -13.00 -25.92 -26.53
C THR A 25 -12.85 -26.09 -25.02
N CYS A 26 -12.70 -27.34 -24.56
CA CYS A 26 -12.39 -27.63 -23.15
C CYS A 26 -10.94 -27.28 -22.81
N ILE A 27 -10.73 -26.64 -21.66
CA ILE A 27 -9.39 -26.40 -21.09
C ILE A 27 -8.95 -27.66 -20.32
N GLY A 28 -7.91 -28.33 -20.81
CA GLY A 28 -7.32 -29.51 -20.17
C GLY A 28 -6.15 -29.13 -19.25
N TRP A 29 -6.14 -29.66 -18.02
CA TRP A 29 -5.00 -29.58 -17.11
C TRP A 29 -4.04 -30.74 -17.36
N TYR A 30 -2.77 -30.44 -17.60
CA TYR A 30 -1.72 -31.46 -17.72
C TYR A 30 -1.02 -31.71 -16.39
N TYR A 31 -1.13 -32.94 -15.89
CA TYR A 31 -0.22 -33.52 -14.91
C TYR A 31 0.78 -34.40 -15.68
N VAL A 32 2.08 -34.30 -15.38
CA VAL A 32 3.11 -35.13 -16.01
C VAL A 32 3.79 -35.97 -14.92
N ASP A 33 3.54 -37.28 -14.96
CA ASP A 33 4.24 -38.26 -14.14
C ASP A 33 5.53 -38.74 -14.84
N ASN A 34 6.52 -39.19 -14.09
CA ASN A 34 7.91 -39.27 -14.53
C ASN A 34 8.50 -40.67 -14.35
N SER A 35 8.50 -41.48 -15.41
CA SER A 35 9.11 -42.81 -15.40
C SER A 35 9.78 -43.21 -16.72
N SER A 36 11.11 -43.27 -16.67
CA SER A 36 12.01 -44.26 -17.30
C SER A 36 11.64 -44.92 -18.65
N ILE A 37 12.50 -44.77 -19.66
CA ILE A 37 13.29 -45.86 -20.30
C ILE A 37 14.24 -45.30 -21.39
N PHE A 38 15.45 -45.87 -21.47
CA PHE A 38 16.47 -45.70 -22.53
C PHE A 38 16.61 -47.05 -23.26
N PRO A 39 16.96 -47.12 -24.57
CA PRO A 39 18.41 -47.09 -24.93
C PRO A 39 18.80 -46.63 -26.37
N ASN A 40 20.11 -46.37 -26.55
CA ASN A 40 20.91 -46.55 -27.79
C ASN A 40 20.59 -45.65 -29.04
N THR A 41 21.55 -45.27 -29.92
CA THR A 41 23.03 -45.44 -29.93
C THR A 41 23.73 -44.38 -30.80
N ALA A 42 24.97 -44.03 -30.42
CA ALA A 42 26.16 -43.68 -31.22
C ALA A 42 26.07 -42.90 -32.56
N ALA A 43 26.80 -41.78 -32.61
CA ALA A 43 27.75 -41.46 -33.69
C ALA A 43 28.89 -40.57 -33.14
N ILE A 44 30.12 -40.69 -33.65
CA ILE A 44 31.31 -39.95 -33.20
C ILE A 44 32.08 -39.43 -34.42
N HIS A 45 32.48 -38.15 -34.41
CA HIS A 45 33.64 -37.65 -35.16
C HIS A 45 34.31 -36.47 -34.42
N SER A 46 35.53 -36.11 -34.83
CA SER A 46 36.57 -35.76 -33.84
C SER A 46 37.63 -34.76 -34.30
N TRP A 47 37.78 -33.66 -33.52
CA TRP A 47 39.04 -32.93 -33.26
C TRP A 47 39.67 -32.17 -34.46
N PRO A 48 40.67 -31.25 -34.28
CA PRO A 48 41.51 -30.98 -33.10
C PRO A 48 41.47 -29.52 -32.56
N VAL A 49 42.46 -29.18 -31.70
CA VAL A 49 42.46 -28.05 -30.74
C VAL A 49 43.75 -27.20 -30.81
N SER A 50 43.63 -25.87 -30.74
CA SER A 50 44.58 -24.91 -30.12
C SER A 50 43.95 -23.49 -30.09
N MET A 51 44.25 -22.52 -29.22
CA MET A 51 44.99 -22.48 -27.94
C MET A 51 44.61 -21.21 -27.12
N PHE A 52 45.15 -21.05 -25.90
CA PHE A 52 45.22 -19.82 -25.06
C PHE A 52 43.94 -19.19 -24.43
N SER A 53 43.55 -19.74 -23.27
CA SER A 53 43.54 -19.09 -21.94
C SER A 53 43.19 -17.59 -21.78
N ARG A 54 42.16 -17.30 -20.96
CA ARG A 54 42.33 -16.66 -19.62
C ARG A 54 41.07 -16.69 -18.71
N SER A 55 41.18 -17.46 -17.63
CA SER A 55 40.66 -17.20 -16.26
C SER A 55 39.38 -16.36 -16.02
N LEU A 56 38.28 -17.02 -15.63
CA LEU A 56 37.63 -16.83 -14.31
C LEU A 56 36.59 -17.95 -14.04
N SER A 57 36.54 -18.55 -12.85
CA SER A 57 35.43 -19.42 -12.41
C SER A 57 35.43 -19.75 -10.90
N CYS A 58 34.25 -20.07 -10.38
CA CYS A 58 33.94 -20.25 -8.97
C CYS A 58 34.63 -21.45 -8.29
N ARG A 59 34.88 -21.34 -6.98
CA ARG A 59 35.23 -22.48 -6.12
C ARG A 59 33.97 -23.20 -5.65
N LEU A 60 33.73 -24.40 -6.17
CA LEU A 60 32.86 -25.39 -5.52
C LEU A 60 33.61 -26.04 -4.34
N LEU A 61 32.92 -26.21 -3.20
CA LEU A 61 33.43 -26.99 -2.06
C LEU A 61 32.66 -28.32 -2.00
N LEU A 62 33.35 -29.43 -2.25
CA LEU A 62 32.83 -30.75 -1.91
C LEU A 62 32.79 -30.92 -0.38
N ARG A 63 31.75 -31.58 0.13
CA ARG A 63 31.78 -32.24 1.44
C ARG A 63 31.64 -33.74 1.24
N ALA A 64 32.51 -34.51 1.89
CA ALA A 64 32.49 -35.97 1.85
C ALA A 64 31.27 -36.53 2.58
N GLN A 65 30.77 -37.68 2.11
CA GLN A 65 29.77 -38.45 2.83
C GLN A 65 30.45 -39.40 3.83
N THR A 66 30.03 -39.37 5.09
CA THR A 66 30.21 -40.45 6.05
C THR A 66 28.84 -40.99 6.46
N ARG A 67 28.76 -42.26 6.89
CA ARG A 67 27.51 -43.03 7.00
C ARG A 67 27.20 -43.47 8.44
N LEU A 68 25.90 -43.60 8.71
CA LEU A 68 25.25 -44.37 9.80
C LEU A 68 25.39 -43.81 11.24
N PRO A 69 24.51 -44.23 12.19
CA PRO A 69 23.33 -45.10 12.04
C PRO A 69 21.97 -44.41 12.31
N TYR A 70 20.88 -45.11 12.01
CA TYR A 70 19.49 -44.61 12.12
C TYR A 70 18.80 -45.21 13.36
N ALA A 71 18.36 -44.38 14.31
CA ALA A 71 17.63 -44.83 15.50
C ALA A 71 16.11 -44.66 15.30
N ARG A 72 15.33 -45.72 15.52
CA ARG A 72 13.85 -45.70 15.45
C ARG A 72 13.25 -45.57 16.85
N SER A 73 12.56 -44.48 17.13
CA SER A 73 11.55 -44.40 18.21
C SER A 73 10.15 -44.51 17.60
N ARG A 74 9.30 -45.39 18.14
CA ARG A 74 7.87 -45.47 17.79
C ARG A 74 7.07 -44.65 18.79
N VAL A 75 6.20 -43.76 18.30
CA VAL A 75 5.11 -43.18 19.08
C VAL A 75 3.80 -43.58 18.39
N ALA A 76 2.82 -44.05 19.15
CA ALA A 76 1.54 -44.48 18.61
C ALA A 76 0.62 -43.28 18.40
N VAL A 77 -0.03 -43.20 17.23
CA VAL A 77 -1.06 -42.20 16.93
C VAL A 77 -2.43 -42.83 17.20
N VAL A 78 -3.21 -42.21 18.09
CA VAL A 78 -4.61 -42.57 18.34
C VAL A 78 -5.50 -41.68 17.47
N PRO A 79 -6.44 -42.23 16.67
CA PRO A 79 -7.34 -41.42 15.85
C PRO A 79 -8.47 -40.81 16.71
N PRO A 80 -8.88 -39.54 16.47
CA PRO A 80 -10.03 -38.94 17.13
C PRO A 80 -11.36 -39.48 16.58
N ALA A 81 -12.40 -39.45 17.42
CA ALA A 81 -13.76 -39.84 17.06
C ALA A 81 -14.45 -38.80 16.14
N PRO A 82 -15.44 -39.20 15.30
CA PRO A 82 -16.09 -38.30 14.35
C PRO A 82 -16.98 -37.26 15.03
N ALA A 83 -16.79 -35.98 14.70
CA ALA A 83 -17.64 -34.88 15.16
C ALA A 83 -19.02 -34.89 14.47
N SER A 84 -20.06 -34.55 15.23
CA SER A 84 -21.44 -34.45 14.75
C SER A 84 -21.67 -33.22 13.87
N ARG A 85 -22.42 -33.39 12.78
CA ARG A 85 -22.78 -32.30 11.85
C ARG A 85 -23.83 -31.39 12.47
N PHE A 86 -23.48 -30.14 12.75
CA PHE A 86 -24.47 -29.06 12.86
C PHE A 86 -24.66 -28.38 11.50
N ILE A 87 -25.92 -28.15 11.12
CA ILE A 87 -26.28 -27.47 9.87
C ILE A 87 -26.51 -25.99 10.18
N THR A 88 -25.64 -25.12 9.68
CA THR A 88 -25.89 -23.67 9.66
C THR A 88 -26.58 -23.28 8.35
N GLN A 89 -27.78 -22.72 8.45
CA GLN A 89 -28.49 -22.17 7.28
C GLN A 89 -27.78 -20.90 6.80
N ARG A 90 -27.43 -20.85 5.51
CA ARG A 90 -27.02 -19.59 4.87
C ARG A 90 -28.26 -18.76 4.52
N SER A 91 -28.48 -17.66 5.25
CA SER A 91 -29.29 -16.56 4.73
C SER A 91 -28.50 -15.81 3.66
N ALA A 92 -29.06 -15.68 2.45
CA ALA A 92 -28.46 -14.86 1.41
C ALA A 92 -28.87 -13.39 1.57
N THR A 93 -27.90 -12.51 1.75
CA THR A 93 -28.07 -11.04 1.67
C THR A 93 -27.22 -10.48 0.53
N GLY A 94 -27.69 -9.40 -0.10
CA GLY A 94 -27.24 -8.99 -1.43
C GLY A 94 -25.81 -8.42 -1.50
N ASN A 95 -25.14 -8.70 -2.62
CA ASN A 95 -23.85 -8.11 -2.97
C ASN A 95 -24.04 -6.63 -3.39
N TYR A 96 -24.01 -5.71 -2.42
CA TYR A 96 -23.80 -4.29 -2.71
C TYR A 96 -22.30 -4.04 -2.95
N GLY A 97 -21.85 -4.34 -4.17
CA GLY A 97 -20.47 -4.09 -4.60
C GLY A 97 -20.16 -2.59 -4.65
N CYS A 98 -18.90 -2.23 -4.40
CA CYS A 98 -18.42 -0.83 -4.39
C CYS A 98 -18.25 -0.26 -5.82
N ASN A 99 -19.33 -0.28 -6.61
CA ASN A 99 -19.38 0.25 -7.96
C ASN A 99 -20.06 1.63 -7.99
N ARG A 100 -19.28 2.70 -7.75
CA ARG A 100 -19.63 4.03 -8.27
C ARG A 100 -18.86 4.26 -9.56
N SER A 101 -19.57 4.57 -10.64
CA SER A 101 -18.98 4.91 -11.93
C SER A 101 -18.37 6.32 -11.89
N TYR A 102 -17.10 6.43 -12.27
CA TYR A 102 -16.44 7.71 -12.44
C TYR A 102 -17.03 8.45 -13.65
N SER A 103 -17.70 9.57 -13.42
CA SER A 103 -18.11 10.50 -14.46
C SER A 103 -17.06 11.62 -14.59
N GLN A 104 -16.64 11.92 -15.83
CA GLN A 104 -15.70 13.02 -16.07
C GLN A 104 -16.45 14.37 -16.16
N PRO A 105 -15.99 15.43 -15.47
CA PRO A 105 -16.52 16.77 -15.66
C PRO A 105 -16.00 17.36 -16.99
N ALA A 106 -16.88 17.97 -17.77
CA ALA A 106 -16.51 18.66 -19.00
C ALA A 106 -15.80 20.00 -18.70
N ALA A 107 -14.82 20.37 -19.54
CA ALA A 107 -14.10 21.63 -19.39
C ALA A 107 -14.96 22.82 -19.83
N GLN A 108 -14.92 23.91 -19.06
CA GLN A 108 -15.40 25.23 -19.45
C GLN A 108 -14.30 26.27 -19.20
N THR A 109 -14.03 27.11 -20.19
CA THR A 109 -13.04 28.19 -20.15
C THR A 109 -13.70 29.54 -19.91
N GLN A 110 -13.16 30.30 -18.95
CA GLN A 110 -13.40 31.75 -18.82
C GLN A 110 -12.09 32.44 -18.47
N ALA A 111 -11.96 33.73 -18.81
CA ALA A 111 -10.73 34.48 -18.69
C ALA A 111 -10.96 35.89 -18.13
N ALA A 112 -10.11 36.30 -17.20
CA ALA A 112 -9.91 37.66 -16.69
C ALA A 112 -8.43 37.75 -16.25
N ALA A 113 -7.60 38.59 -16.88
CA ALA A 113 -7.48 40.03 -16.64
C ALA A 113 -6.82 40.34 -15.28
N ALA A 114 -5.59 40.87 -15.33
CA ALA A 114 -4.73 41.05 -14.17
C ALA A 114 -4.68 42.52 -13.69
N GLY A 115 -4.42 42.70 -12.40
CA GLY A 115 -4.06 43.99 -11.78
C GLY A 115 -2.94 43.75 -10.76
N ALA A 116 -1.89 44.56 -10.79
CA ALA A 116 -0.68 44.34 -10.00
C ALA A 116 -0.46 45.41 -8.92
N ALA A 117 0.03 44.98 -7.76
CA ALA A 117 0.61 45.83 -6.72
C ALA A 117 1.84 45.10 -6.15
N ALA A 118 2.94 45.82 -5.92
CA ALA A 118 4.23 45.22 -5.57
C ALA A 118 4.61 45.46 -4.09
N ALA A 119 5.25 44.47 -3.49
CA ALA A 119 5.96 44.58 -2.21
C ALA A 119 7.27 43.77 -2.30
N SER A 120 8.34 44.28 -1.69
CA SER A 120 9.70 43.76 -1.85
C SER A 120 10.13 42.83 -0.70
N GLY A 121 10.63 41.64 -1.03
CA GLY A 121 11.26 40.69 -0.10
C GLY A 121 12.53 40.07 -0.72
N THR A 122 13.40 39.52 0.12
CA THR A 122 14.68 38.91 -0.29
C THR A 122 14.49 37.55 -0.99
N PRO A 123 15.39 37.17 -1.92
CA PRO A 123 15.19 35.98 -2.75
C PRO A 123 15.52 34.67 -2.02
N GLU A 124 14.50 33.95 -1.58
CA GLU A 124 14.54 32.49 -1.60
C GLU A 124 14.30 32.01 -3.05
N HIS A 125 14.98 30.94 -3.47
CA HIS A 125 14.87 30.41 -4.84
C HIS A 125 13.57 29.60 -5.04
N HIS A 126 12.44 30.29 -5.00
CA HIS A 126 11.18 29.76 -5.53
C HIS A 126 11.29 29.65 -7.04
N HIS A 127 11.24 28.42 -7.57
CA HIS A 127 11.07 28.21 -9.01
C HIS A 127 9.68 28.72 -9.42
N ALA A 128 9.66 29.80 -10.21
CA ALA A 128 8.43 30.38 -10.74
C ALA A 128 7.70 29.40 -11.69
N ALA A 129 6.44 29.68 -11.99
CA ALA A 129 5.70 28.98 -13.03
C ALA A 129 6.51 28.93 -14.34
N PRO A 130 6.49 27.80 -15.07
CA PRO A 130 7.50 27.49 -16.08
C PRO A 130 7.59 28.55 -17.18
N GLY A 131 8.79 29.07 -17.39
CA GLY A 131 9.09 29.92 -18.54
C GLY A 131 9.01 29.13 -19.86
N PRO A 132 8.72 29.79 -20.99
CA PRO A 132 8.78 29.16 -22.31
C PRO A 132 10.13 28.52 -22.62
N LEU A 133 10.16 27.62 -23.61
CA LEU A 133 11.38 26.98 -24.08
C LEU A 133 12.14 27.91 -25.03
N ALA A 134 13.40 28.22 -24.69
CA ALA A 134 14.27 29.03 -25.52
C ALA A 134 14.85 28.22 -26.70
N ALA A 135 15.24 26.96 -26.45
CA ALA A 135 15.83 26.08 -27.47
C ALA A 135 15.77 24.60 -27.08
N ALA A 136 15.85 23.73 -28.09
CA ALA A 136 16.15 22.30 -27.92
C ALA A 136 16.98 21.80 -29.12
N TRP A 137 18.01 20.98 -28.87
CA TRP A 137 18.92 20.48 -29.91
C TRP A 137 19.53 19.11 -29.58
N ASP A 138 20.20 18.50 -30.56
CA ASP A 138 20.93 17.25 -30.36
C ASP A 138 22.31 17.53 -29.80
N SER A 139 22.59 17.03 -28.59
CA SER A 139 23.82 17.32 -27.84
C SER A 139 24.81 16.14 -27.84
N GLY A 140 24.45 14.99 -28.41
CA GLY A 140 25.36 13.85 -28.48
C GLY A 140 24.68 12.51 -28.76
N SER A 141 25.46 11.45 -28.89
CA SER A 141 24.96 10.11 -29.27
C SER A 141 23.85 9.55 -28.36
N ARG A 142 23.77 10.00 -27.10
CA ARG A 142 22.80 9.52 -26.10
C ARG A 142 21.91 10.62 -25.50
N THR A 143 22.13 11.88 -25.84
CA THR A 143 21.50 13.04 -25.17
C THR A 143 20.92 14.04 -26.15
N LEU A 144 19.82 14.67 -25.77
CA LEU A 144 19.40 15.97 -26.28
C LEU A 144 19.70 17.02 -25.22
N ALA A 145 19.72 18.30 -25.58
CA ALA A 145 19.74 19.41 -24.64
C ALA A 145 18.48 20.27 -24.84
N VAL A 146 17.96 20.79 -23.74
CA VAL A 146 16.90 21.81 -23.71
C VAL A 146 17.40 23.02 -22.94
N ARG A 147 16.91 24.21 -23.30
CA ARG A 147 17.14 25.44 -22.55
C ARG A 147 15.82 26.14 -22.33
N PHE A 148 15.48 26.41 -21.07
CA PHE A 148 14.32 27.20 -20.70
C PHE A 148 14.67 28.70 -20.70
N ASN A 149 13.68 29.58 -20.59
CA ASN A 149 13.89 31.04 -20.59
C ASN A 149 14.64 31.60 -19.36
N ASP A 150 14.93 30.78 -18.35
CA ASP A 150 15.89 31.09 -17.27
C ASP A 150 17.37 31.01 -17.73
N GLY A 151 17.61 30.47 -18.93
CA GLY A 151 18.94 30.24 -19.50
C GLY A 151 19.57 28.90 -19.10
N LEU A 152 18.94 28.11 -18.22
CA LEU A 152 19.47 26.84 -17.74
C LEU A 152 19.43 25.78 -18.84
N GLU A 153 20.61 25.28 -19.21
CA GLU A 153 20.77 24.19 -20.15
C GLU A 153 20.72 22.84 -19.43
N THR A 154 19.76 21.99 -19.81
CA THR A 154 19.57 20.68 -19.19
C THR A 154 19.74 19.54 -20.20
N PRO A 155 20.65 18.58 -19.95
CA PRO A 155 20.81 17.39 -20.78
C PRO A 155 19.71 16.35 -20.47
N LEU A 156 19.03 15.89 -21.51
CA LEU A 156 17.97 14.87 -21.44
C LEU A 156 18.43 13.58 -22.13
N SER A 157 18.18 12.43 -21.50
CA SER A 157 18.45 11.12 -22.12
C SER A 157 17.52 10.87 -23.31
N LYS A 158 18.08 10.52 -24.48
CA LYS A 158 17.31 10.15 -25.68
C LYS A 158 16.36 8.97 -25.41
N LEU A 159 16.85 7.97 -24.66
CA LEU A 159 16.05 6.82 -24.23
C LEU A 159 14.88 7.27 -23.35
N TRP A 160 15.13 8.10 -22.34
CA TRP A 160 14.07 8.59 -21.44
C TRP A 160 12.98 9.37 -22.20
N LEU A 161 13.38 10.26 -23.10
CA LEU A 161 12.43 10.98 -23.95
C LEU A 161 11.61 10.01 -24.80
N ARG A 162 12.24 9.11 -25.56
CA ARG A 162 11.50 8.20 -26.47
C ARG A 162 10.57 7.26 -25.70
N ASP A 163 11.02 6.75 -24.56
CA ASP A 163 10.24 5.93 -23.64
C ASP A 163 9.05 6.68 -23.00
N SER A 164 9.16 8.00 -22.87
CA SER A 164 8.14 8.89 -22.31
C SER A 164 7.15 9.47 -23.35
N CYS A 165 7.18 9.02 -24.62
CA CYS A 165 6.27 9.52 -25.65
C CYS A 165 4.81 9.17 -25.32
N ARG A 166 3.91 10.17 -25.32
CA ARG A 166 2.48 10.03 -24.97
C ARG A 166 1.51 10.07 -26.15
N CYS A 167 1.98 9.85 -27.38
CA CYS A 167 1.08 9.75 -28.53
C CYS A 167 0.30 8.42 -28.52
N SER A 168 -0.83 8.35 -29.23
CA SER A 168 -1.73 7.17 -29.24
C SER A 168 -1.11 5.88 -29.77
N ALA A 169 0.01 5.95 -30.51
CA ALA A 169 0.78 4.78 -30.90
C ALA A 169 1.65 4.23 -29.74
N CYS A 170 2.14 5.10 -28.87
CA CYS A 170 3.01 4.77 -27.73
C CYS A 170 2.23 4.42 -26.46
N VAL A 171 1.08 5.06 -26.26
CA VAL A 171 0.22 4.93 -25.08
C VAL A 171 -1.22 4.74 -25.55
N ASP A 172 -1.90 3.69 -25.11
CA ASP A 172 -3.32 3.50 -25.39
C ASP A 172 -4.14 4.64 -24.76
N SER A 173 -4.96 5.29 -25.58
CA SER A 173 -5.81 6.40 -25.20
C SER A 173 -6.92 6.04 -24.20
N SER A 174 -7.29 4.77 -24.04
CA SER A 174 -8.35 4.37 -23.11
C SER A 174 -7.83 4.02 -21.70
N SER A 175 -6.68 3.36 -21.60
CA SER A 175 -6.10 2.87 -20.35
C SER A 175 -4.95 3.74 -19.82
N GLY A 176 -4.34 4.56 -20.67
CA GLY A 176 -3.14 5.33 -20.34
C GLY A 176 -1.87 4.49 -20.18
N GLN A 177 -1.90 3.21 -20.56
CA GLN A 177 -0.76 2.30 -20.49
C GLN A 177 0.09 2.32 -21.76
N LYS A 178 1.38 1.98 -21.64
CA LYS A 178 2.28 1.86 -22.81
C LYS A 178 1.89 0.68 -23.70
N ASN A 179 2.02 0.86 -25.01
CA ASN A 179 1.84 -0.17 -26.03
C ASN A 179 3.14 -0.93 -26.37
N PHE A 180 4.22 -0.70 -25.62
CA PHE A 180 5.57 -1.23 -25.89
C PHE A 180 6.40 -1.33 -24.60
N GLU A 181 7.45 -2.15 -24.63
CA GLU A 181 8.41 -2.28 -23.54
C GLU A 181 9.57 -1.29 -23.69
N THR A 182 10.11 -0.77 -22.57
CA THR A 182 11.30 0.10 -22.61
C THR A 182 12.52 -0.57 -23.28
N CYS A 183 12.53 -1.91 -23.32
CA CYS A 183 13.53 -2.74 -24.01
C CYS A 183 13.42 -2.72 -25.55
N ASP A 184 12.24 -2.39 -26.10
CA ASP A 184 12.04 -2.26 -27.57
C ASP A 184 12.74 -0.99 -28.11
N VAL A 185 12.98 -0.01 -27.25
CA VAL A 185 13.62 1.26 -27.62
C VAL A 185 15.12 1.03 -27.92
N PRO A 186 15.60 1.26 -29.16
CA PRO A 186 16.98 0.98 -29.52
C PRO A 186 18.00 1.72 -28.65
N SER A 187 19.09 1.03 -28.29
CA SER A 187 20.20 1.61 -27.51
C SER A 187 20.92 2.77 -28.21
N SER A 188 20.80 2.87 -29.54
CA SER A 188 21.22 4.00 -30.35
C SER A 188 20.03 4.62 -31.10
N LEU A 189 19.45 5.69 -30.55
CA LEU A 189 18.39 6.48 -31.18
C LEU A 189 18.97 7.58 -32.08
N ARG A 190 18.86 7.41 -33.41
CA ARG A 190 19.08 8.52 -34.35
C ARG A 190 17.95 9.53 -34.21
N VAL A 191 18.28 10.81 -34.24
CA VAL A 191 17.32 11.92 -34.31
C VAL A 191 17.44 12.56 -35.68
N ARG A 192 16.31 12.73 -36.40
CA ARG A 192 16.24 13.43 -37.70
C ARG A 192 16.02 14.94 -37.51
N LYS A 193 15.27 15.32 -36.48
CA LYS A 193 15.01 16.72 -36.10
C LYS A 193 14.69 16.81 -34.61
N VAL A 194 15.12 17.89 -33.98
CA VAL A 194 14.72 18.31 -32.64
C VAL A 194 14.59 19.83 -32.64
N GLY A 195 13.69 20.37 -31.82
CA GLY A 195 13.51 21.81 -31.64
C GLY A 195 12.33 22.13 -30.73
N VAL A 196 12.09 23.42 -30.49
CA VAL A 196 10.82 23.88 -29.93
C VAL A 196 9.73 23.66 -31.00
N ALA A 197 8.55 23.22 -30.58
CA ALA A 197 7.40 22.99 -31.45
C ALA A 197 6.72 24.33 -31.83
N ALA A 198 5.73 24.26 -32.73
CA ALA A 198 5.02 25.43 -33.23
C ALA A 198 4.12 26.13 -32.18
N ASP A 199 3.97 25.55 -30.99
CA ASP A 199 3.29 26.14 -29.83
C ASP A 199 4.19 27.08 -29.01
N GLY A 200 5.52 27.00 -29.15
CA GLY A 200 6.49 27.71 -28.29
C GLY A 200 6.64 27.12 -26.88
N GLU A 201 5.86 26.10 -26.53
CA GLU A 201 5.71 25.55 -25.17
C GLU A 201 6.11 24.07 -25.08
N SER A 202 6.30 23.38 -26.21
CA SER A 202 6.73 21.97 -26.23
C SER A 202 8.07 21.78 -26.95
N VAL A 203 8.82 20.74 -26.57
CA VAL A 203 9.90 20.17 -27.38
C VAL A 203 9.31 19.16 -28.35
N GLN A 204 9.63 19.26 -29.64
CA GLN A 204 9.39 18.21 -30.63
C GLN A 204 10.69 17.45 -30.92
N VAL A 205 10.61 16.13 -30.95
CA VAL A 205 11.69 15.24 -31.42
C VAL A 205 11.16 14.32 -32.51
N VAL A 206 11.88 14.21 -33.62
CA VAL A 206 11.59 13.31 -34.74
C VAL A 206 12.67 12.25 -34.78
N TRP A 207 12.30 11.02 -34.41
CA TRP A 207 13.20 9.87 -34.32
C TRP A 207 13.46 9.26 -35.70
N GLY A 208 14.65 8.67 -35.85
CA GLY A 208 15.20 8.32 -37.14
C GLY A 208 14.91 6.90 -37.62
N ASP A 209 14.94 5.94 -36.70
CA ASP A 209 14.85 4.49 -36.92
C ASP A 209 13.94 3.91 -35.84
N ASP A 210 12.64 4.24 -35.89
CA ASP A 210 11.75 3.95 -34.77
C ASP A 210 11.23 2.51 -34.77
N PHE A 211 11.35 1.82 -33.64
CA PHE A 211 10.95 0.42 -33.49
C PHE A 211 9.45 0.18 -33.75
N LEU A 212 8.56 1.12 -33.38
CA LEU A 212 7.12 1.03 -33.69
C LEU A 212 6.83 1.08 -35.20
N THR A 213 7.82 1.42 -36.02
CA THR A 213 7.72 1.50 -37.50
C THR A 213 8.60 0.47 -38.20
N GLY A 214 9.24 -0.45 -37.46
CA GLY A 214 10.27 -1.34 -38.00
C GLY A 214 11.46 -0.59 -38.61
N GLY A 215 11.76 0.61 -38.12
CA GLY A 215 12.75 1.54 -38.68
C GLY A 215 12.37 2.20 -40.01
N GLN A 216 11.21 1.87 -40.60
CA GLN A 216 10.84 2.31 -41.95
C GLN A 216 10.35 3.77 -42.00
N GLN A 217 9.86 4.31 -40.88
CA GLN A 217 9.31 5.67 -40.81
C GLN A 217 9.88 6.45 -39.62
N SER A 218 9.71 7.76 -39.65
CA SER A 218 10.10 8.63 -38.54
C SER A 218 8.96 8.84 -37.56
N HIS A 219 9.12 8.40 -36.32
CA HIS A 219 8.18 8.70 -35.25
C HIS A 219 8.39 10.13 -34.73
N ALA A 220 7.31 10.87 -34.49
CA ALA A 220 7.35 12.20 -33.89
C ALA A 220 6.80 12.16 -32.46
N SER A 221 7.56 12.72 -31.53
CA SER A 221 7.18 12.87 -30.12
C SER A 221 7.16 14.34 -29.75
N VAL A 222 6.17 14.75 -28.94
CA VAL A 222 6.01 16.12 -28.45
C VAL A 222 5.89 16.09 -26.93
N TYR A 223 6.65 16.97 -26.26
CA TYR A 223 6.79 17.01 -24.81
C TYR A 223 6.60 18.45 -24.31
N PRO A 224 5.48 18.77 -23.64
CA PRO A 224 5.29 20.09 -23.02
C PRO A 224 6.42 20.42 -22.04
N ALA A 225 6.82 21.70 -21.97
CA ALA A 225 7.83 22.19 -21.04
C ALA A 225 7.54 21.76 -19.60
N SER A 226 6.28 21.82 -19.18
CA SER A 226 5.79 21.37 -17.87
C SER A 226 5.96 19.87 -17.61
N PHE A 227 5.91 19.02 -18.64
CA PHE A 227 6.21 17.59 -18.50
C PHE A 227 7.71 17.35 -18.29
N ILE A 228 8.55 18.08 -19.03
CA ILE A 228 10.01 17.98 -18.88
C ILE A 228 10.42 18.50 -17.49
N GLN A 229 9.95 19.69 -17.10
CA GLN A 229 10.25 20.28 -15.79
C GLN A 229 9.84 19.35 -14.64
N SER A 230 8.59 18.85 -14.65
CA SER A 230 8.09 17.91 -13.65
C SER A 230 8.86 16.57 -13.56
N ALA A 231 9.69 16.23 -14.55
CA ALA A 231 10.62 15.10 -14.49
C ALA A 231 12.01 15.52 -13.98
N LEU A 232 12.46 16.73 -14.32
CA LEU A 232 13.75 17.31 -13.93
C LEU A 232 13.83 17.70 -12.45
N ASP A 233 12.75 18.24 -11.89
CA ASP A 233 12.61 18.57 -10.46
C ASP A 233 12.77 17.33 -9.54
N ARG A 234 12.83 16.13 -10.16
CA ARG A 234 12.28 14.86 -9.72
C ARG A 234 10.78 14.98 -9.41
N PRO A 235 9.97 13.96 -9.76
CA PRO A 235 8.75 13.76 -9.02
C PRO A 235 9.14 13.43 -7.57
N LYS A 236 9.08 14.44 -6.68
CA LYS A 236 8.61 14.19 -5.33
C LYS A 236 7.38 13.28 -5.47
N PRO A 237 7.32 12.14 -4.78
CA PRO A 237 6.11 11.34 -4.78
C PRO A 237 4.91 12.22 -4.39
N LYS A 238 3.72 11.94 -4.94
CA LYS A 238 2.48 12.66 -4.58
C LYS A 238 2.10 12.53 -3.09
N ASP A 239 2.90 11.79 -2.34
CA ASP A 239 2.88 11.66 -0.89
C ASP A 239 3.11 12.98 -0.15
N ASP A 240 3.86 13.94 -0.71
CA ASP A 240 4.13 15.26 -0.08
C ASP A 240 2.92 16.24 -0.16
N VAL A 241 1.72 15.75 -0.53
CA VAL A 241 0.47 16.56 -0.55
C VAL A 241 0.05 17.00 0.86
N VAL A 242 0.45 16.31 1.92
CA VAL A 242 0.20 16.75 3.31
C VAL A 242 1.39 16.44 4.21
N ARG A 243 2.09 17.47 4.70
CA ARG A 243 3.09 17.30 5.75
C ARG A 243 2.43 16.96 7.09
N HIS A 244 2.94 15.94 7.77
CA HIS A 244 2.51 15.59 9.13
C HIS A 244 2.75 16.77 10.09
N THR A 245 1.69 17.28 10.72
CA THR A 245 1.78 18.17 11.88
C THR A 245 1.76 17.29 13.13
N THR A 246 2.88 17.20 13.85
CA THR A 246 2.94 16.44 15.10
C THR A 246 2.20 17.14 16.23
N TRP A 247 1.63 16.38 17.16
CA TRP A 247 0.80 16.94 18.25
C TRP A 247 0.98 16.25 19.60
N ASP A 248 0.73 17.02 20.66
CA ASP A 248 0.38 16.58 22.01
C ASP A 248 -1.08 16.87 22.31
N LYS A 249 -1.57 16.39 23.46
CA LYS A 249 -2.95 16.60 23.93
C LYS A 249 -3.39 18.07 23.78
N ALA A 250 -2.62 19.00 24.31
CA ALA A 250 -2.99 20.42 24.35
C ALA A 250 -2.94 21.15 22.99
N SER A 251 -2.21 20.61 22.00
CA SER A 251 -2.23 21.09 20.61
C SER A 251 -3.24 20.34 19.74
N PHE A 252 -3.57 19.08 20.07
CA PHE A 252 -4.62 18.31 19.40
C PHE A 252 -6.03 18.75 19.82
N GLU A 253 -6.28 19.01 21.11
CA GLU A 253 -7.56 19.51 21.63
C GLU A 253 -8.02 20.83 20.99
N LYS A 254 -7.07 21.62 20.44
CA LYS A 254 -7.34 22.87 19.73
C LYS A 254 -7.63 22.68 18.22
N GLN A 255 -7.42 21.48 17.69
CA GLN A 255 -7.49 21.16 16.27
C GLN A 255 -8.45 20.00 15.94
N VAL A 256 -8.85 19.22 16.94
CA VAL A 256 -9.70 18.03 16.78
C VAL A 256 -11.04 18.40 16.12
N ARG A 257 -11.36 17.71 15.02
CA ARG A 257 -12.59 17.93 14.25
C ARG A 257 -13.56 16.76 14.44
N PHE A 258 -14.82 17.10 14.73
CA PHE A 258 -15.96 16.18 14.71
C PHE A 258 -16.78 16.43 13.44
N ILE A 259 -16.53 15.61 12.42
CA ILE A 259 -17.11 15.73 11.07
C ILE A 259 -18.49 15.06 11.06
N PRO A 260 -19.55 15.65 10.49
CA PRO A 260 -20.83 14.96 10.34
C PRO A 260 -20.71 13.75 9.40
N TYR A 261 -21.25 12.59 9.79
CA TYR A 261 -21.31 11.38 8.95
C TYR A 261 -21.92 11.66 7.57
N SER A 262 -22.98 12.47 7.53
CA SER A 262 -23.66 12.91 6.30
C SER A 262 -22.76 13.69 5.33
N GLU A 263 -21.71 14.35 5.81
CA GLU A 263 -20.69 14.99 4.98
C GLU A 263 -19.58 14.01 4.61
N TRP A 264 -19.18 13.12 5.53
CA TRP A 264 -18.13 12.14 5.26
C TRP A 264 -18.52 11.14 4.16
N ILE A 265 -19.72 10.56 4.21
CA ILE A 265 -20.17 9.53 3.25
C ILE A 265 -20.32 10.01 1.80
N LYS A 266 -20.28 11.33 1.56
CA LYS A 266 -20.24 11.88 0.20
C LYS A 266 -18.94 11.45 -0.50
N GLY A 267 -17.83 11.41 0.24
CA GLY A 267 -16.48 11.22 -0.30
C GLY A 267 -15.95 12.42 -1.08
N GLU A 268 -16.64 13.56 -1.02
CA GLU A 268 -16.40 14.78 -1.79
C GLU A 268 -17.00 16.00 -1.07
N GLY A 269 -16.77 17.21 -1.62
CA GLY A 269 -17.17 18.47 -1.01
C GLY A 269 -16.19 18.96 0.06
N GLU A 270 -16.28 20.25 0.40
CA GLU A 270 -15.25 20.93 1.20
C GLU A 270 -15.12 20.37 2.63
N VAL A 271 -16.24 19.96 3.26
CA VAL A 271 -16.23 19.41 4.62
C VAL A 271 -15.55 18.04 4.67
N PHE A 272 -15.82 17.16 3.69
CA PHE A 272 -15.08 15.91 3.53
C PHE A 272 -13.59 16.18 3.32
N TRP A 273 -13.23 17.03 2.36
CA TRP A 273 -11.83 17.24 2.01
C TRP A 273 -11.03 17.90 3.13
N ARG A 274 -11.57 18.90 3.83
CA ARG A 274 -10.93 19.46 5.04
C ARG A 274 -10.75 18.40 6.13
N GLY A 275 -11.76 17.56 6.36
CA GLY A 275 -11.68 16.46 7.32
C GLY A 275 -10.66 15.37 6.94
N PHE A 276 -10.57 15.04 5.65
CA PHE A 276 -9.63 14.05 5.13
C PHE A 276 -8.17 14.57 5.11
N LEU A 277 -7.99 15.86 4.85
CA LEU A 277 -6.69 16.53 4.98
C LEU A 277 -6.28 16.67 6.45
N ASP A 278 -7.20 16.97 7.37
CA ASP A 278 -6.93 16.92 8.81
C ASP A 278 -6.55 15.49 9.28
N LEU A 279 -7.18 14.45 8.72
CA LEU A 279 -6.79 13.05 8.97
C LEU A 279 -5.37 12.74 8.50
N ALA A 280 -4.95 13.18 7.31
CA ALA A 280 -3.56 13.00 6.86
C ALA A 280 -2.57 13.86 7.69
N ARG A 281 -2.94 15.11 7.99
CA ARG A 281 -2.11 16.08 8.70
C ARG A 281 -1.87 15.71 10.16
N LEU A 282 -2.91 15.29 10.87
CA LEU A 282 -2.89 14.97 12.30
C LEU A 282 -2.88 13.46 12.58
N GLY A 283 -3.27 12.61 11.64
CA GLY A 283 -3.38 11.16 11.86
C GLY A 283 -4.61 10.71 12.64
N LEU A 284 -5.50 11.61 13.09
CA LEU A 284 -6.73 11.27 13.83
C LEU A 284 -7.82 12.32 13.60
N VAL A 285 -9.03 11.87 13.26
CA VAL A 285 -10.27 12.67 13.25
C VAL A 285 -11.43 11.88 13.84
N PHE A 286 -12.50 12.56 14.22
CA PHE A 286 -13.74 11.95 14.65
C PHE A 286 -14.87 12.24 13.67
N ILE A 287 -15.67 11.23 13.37
CA ILE A 287 -16.98 11.37 12.73
C ILE A 287 -18.05 11.32 13.82
N LYS A 288 -19.08 12.14 13.69
CA LYS A 288 -20.25 12.18 14.59
C LYS A 288 -21.55 12.03 13.80
N ASP A 289 -22.63 11.82 14.52
CA ASP A 289 -23.97 11.62 13.96
C ASP A 289 -24.03 10.40 13.00
N VAL A 290 -23.18 9.40 13.25
CA VAL A 290 -23.16 8.12 12.54
C VAL A 290 -24.41 7.31 12.98
N PRO A 291 -25.17 6.70 12.05
CA PRO A 291 -26.34 5.91 12.41
C PRO A 291 -25.95 4.63 13.15
N GLU A 292 -26.83 4.12 14.04
CA GLU A 292 -26.67 2.82 14.71
C GLU A 292 -26.90 1.65 13.72
N SER A 293 -25.98 1.51 12.76
CA SER A 293 -25.94 0.46 11.76
C SER A 293 -24.56 -0.21 11.74
N GLU A 294 -24.56 -1.52 11.57
CA GLU A 294 -23.34 -2.31 11.37
C GLU A 294 -22.69 -2.06 9.99
N THR A 295 -23.43 -1.53 9.01
CA THR A 295 -22.89 -1.18 7.68
C THR A 295 -22.16 0.17 7.67
N ALA A 296 -22.49 1.08 8.60
CA ALA A 296 -22.04 2.47 8.56
C ALA A 296 -20.50 2.63 8.59
N VAL A 297 -19.79 1.72 9.27
CA VAL A 297 -18.32 1.76 9.33
C VAL A 297 -17.68 1.37 7.99
N GLU A 298 -18.30 0.45 7.24
CA GLU A 298 -17.89 0.06 5.90
C GLU A 298 -18.18 1.18 4.88
N GLU A 299 -19.35 1.83 4.98
CA GLU A 299 -19.73 2.98 4.16
C GLU A 299 -18.76 4.15 4.33
N MET A 300 -18.33 4.44 5.56
CA MET A 300 -17.32 5.46 5.86
C MET A 300 -15.94 5.13 5.29
N ALA A 301 -15.56 3.85 5.20
CA ALA A 301 -14.37 3.43 4.45
C ALA A 301 -14.56 3.61 2.94
N CYS A 302 -15.72 3.22 2.40
CA CYS A 302 -16.08 3.36 0.98
C CYS A 302 -16.05 4.81 0.46
N ALA A 303 -16.24 5.82 1.31
CA ALA A 303 -16.05 7.23 0.94
C ALA A 303 -14.57 7.60 0.66
N VAL A 304 -13.62 6.93 1.32
CA VAL A 304 -12.18 7.05 1.07
C VAL A 304 -11.75 6.15 -0.09
N GLY A 305 -12.25 4.92 -0.15
CA GLY A 305 -12.01 3.95 -1.22
C GLY A 305 -12.30 2.53 -0.75
N HIS A 306 -11.63 1.50 -1.26
CA HIS A 306 -11.94 0.14 -0.83
C HIS A 306 -11.47 -0.12 0.62
N ALA A 307 -12.32 -0.77 1.42
CA ALA A 307 -11.92 -1.33 2.71
C ALA A 307 -10.86 -2.43 2.50
N GLN A 308 -9.98 -2.61 3.48
CA GLN A 308 -8.99 -3.68 3.52
C GLN A 308 -9.55 -4.88 4.30
N THR A 309 -10.04 -5.89 3.59
CA THR A 309 -10.43 -7.17 4.18
C THR A 309 -9.20 -7.86 4.78
N THR A 310 -9.36 -8.42 5.98
CA THR A 310 -8.34 -9.20 6.70
C THR A 310 -8.89 -10.57 7.10
N PHE A 311 -8.14 -11.36 7.86
CA PHE A 311 -8.66 -12.61 8.42
C PHE A 311 -9.75 -12.39 9.49
N TYR A 312 -9.86 -11.19 10.07
CA TYR A 312 -11.03 -10.77 10.85
C TYR A 312 -12.25 -10.40 9.98
N GLY A 313 -12.15 -10.54 8.66
CA GLY A 313 -13.17 -10.16 7.69
C GLY A 313 -13.03 -8.72 7.19
N LYS A 314 -14.11 -8.20 6.61
CA LYS A 314 -14.21 -6.81 6.11
C LYS A 314 -14.59 -5.83 7.23
N THR A 315 -15.32 -6.31 8.23
CA THR A 315 -15.62 -5.61 9.49
C THR A 315 -15.63 -6.62 10.65
N TRP A 316 -15.31 -6.19 11.87
CA TRP A 316 -15.32 -7.03 13.07
C TRP A 316 -15.85 -6.29 14.29
N ASP A 317 -16.22 -7.03 15.33
CA ASP A 317 -16.95 -6.53 16.50
C ASP A 317 -16.10 -6.57 17.78
N VAL A 318 -15.74 -5.37 18.25
CA VAL A 318 -15.06 -5.17 19.54
C VAL A 318 -16.10 -5.16 20.66
N VAL A 319 -16.53 -6.37 21.01
CA VAL A 319 -17.40 -6.68 22.17
C VAL A 319 -16.62 -7.64 23.08
N SER A 320 -16.72 -7.47 24.40
CA SER A 320 -16.04 -8.37 25.33
C SER A 320 -16.68 -9.76 25.37
N LYS A 321 -15.85 -10.80 25.32
CA LYS A 321 -16.28 -12.22 25.28
C LYS A 321 -15.48 -13.07 26.27
N PRO A 322 -16.07 -14.09 26.90
CA PRO A 322 -15.31 -15.14 27.58
C PRO A 322 -14.34 -15.83 26.61
N GLN A 323 -13.15 -16.21 27.08
CA GLN A 323 -12.12 -16.92 26.29
C GLN A 323 -11.69 -16.21 24.97
N ALA A 324 -11.62 -14.87 25.02
CA ALA A 324 -11.24 -14.00 23.91
C ALA A 324 -9.95 -14.43 23.16
N GLU A 325 -10.06 -14.52 21.84
CA GLU A 325 -9.01 -14.84 20.87
C GLU A 325 -8.06 -13.68 20.53
N ASN A 326 -8.38 -12.47 21.01
CA ASN A 326 -7.61 -11.24 20.88
C ASN A 326 -7.88 -10.37 22.13
N VAL A 327 -6.82 -9.74 22.67
CA VAL A 327 -6.90 -8.85 23.86
C VAL A 327 -7.92 -7.72 23.69
N ALA A 328 -8.19 -7.25 22.47
CA ALA A 328 -9.24 -6.26 22.17
C ALA A 328 -10.62 -6.69 22.69
N TYR A 329 -10.94 -7.98 22.66
CA TYR A 329 -12.21 -8.57 23.11
C TYR A 329 -12.22 -8.95 24.60
N THR A 330 -11.27 -8.44 25.39
CA THR A 330 -11.29 -8.47 26.86
C THR A 330 -11.75 -7.11 27.42
N ASN A 331 -12.00 -7.01 28.73
CA ASN A 331 -12.33 -5.75 29.40
C ASN A 331 -11.16 -5.11 30.16
N VAL A 332 -9.95 -5.70 30.10
CA VAL A 332 -8.76 -5.14 30.77
C VAL A 332 -8.22 -3.90 30.06
N PHE A 333 -7.31 -3.19 30.72
CA PHE A 333 -6.51 -2.12 30.13
C PHE A 333 -5.72 -2.66 28.92
N LEU A 334 -5.82 -1.94 27.79
CA LEU A 334 -5.06 -2.21 26.58
C LEU A 334 -4.12 -1.02 26.36
N CYS A 335 -2.81 -1.28 26.42
CA CYS A 335 -1.79 -0.23 26.29
C CYS A 335 -1.74 0.36 24.87
N LEU A 336 -0.96 1.44 24.72
CA LEU A 336 -0.73 2.06 23.41
C LEU A 336 -0.06 1.07 22.45
N HIS A 337 -0.71 0.82 21.31
CA HIS A 337 -0.34 -0.17 20.30
C HIS A 337 -0.88 0.23 18.91
N GLN A 338 -0.51 -0.55 17.89
CA GLN A 338 -0.98 -0.46 16.51
C GLN A 338 -1.41 -1.85 16.03
N ASP A 339 -2.47 -1.93 15.24
CA ASP A 339 -3.06 -3.20 14.85
C ASP A 339 -2.36 -3.86 13.65
N LEU A 340 -2.39 -5.20 13.68
CA LEU A 340 -1.93 -6.12 12.65
C LEU A 340 -0.47 -5.94 12.15
N LEU A 341 0.45 -5.50 13.01
CA LEU A 341 1.87 -5.34 12.63
C LEU A 341 2.57 -6.66 12.19
N TYR A 342 1.95 -7.81 12.49
CA TYR A 342 2.30 -9.17 12.03
C TYR A 342 1.83 -9.49 10.60
N MET A 343 1.08 -8.60 9.94
CA MET A 343 0.92 -8.64 8.49
C MET A 343 2.12 -7.92 7.83
N GLN A 344 2.48 -8.33 6.61
CA GLN A 344 3.46 -7.61 5.79
C GLN A 344 2.98 -6.18 5.48
N ASP A 345 1.75 -6.08 4.99
CA ASP A 345 1.07 -4.84 4.60
C ASP A 345 -0.04 -4.52 5.62
N PRO A 346 0.31 -3.95 6.79
CA PRO A 346 -0.64 -3.60 7.84
C PRO A 346 -1.62 -2.51 7.36
N PRO A 347 -2.80 -2.41 7.98
CA PRO A 347 -3.78 -1.41 7.61
C PRO A 347 -3.26 0.00 7.94
N ARG A 348 -3.45 0.94 7.02
CA ARG A 348 -2.98 2.32 7.19
C ARG A 348 -3.98 3.16 7.95
N LEU A 349 -5.27 3.09 7.62
CA LEU A 349 -6.33 3.67 8.46
C LEU A 349 -7.06 2.57 9.22
N GLN A 350 -7.36 2.82 10.49
CA GLN A 350 -8.37 2.09 11.24
C GLN A 350 -9.57 3.02 11.50
N LEU A 351 -10.77 2.47 11.32
CA LEU A 351 -12.03 3.08 11.69
C LEU A 351 -12.65 2.27 12.83
N LEU A 352 -13.03 2.91 13.93
CA LEU A 352 -13.78 2.31 15.04
C LEU A 352 -15.08 3.08 15.25
N HIS A 353 -16.22 2.52 14.87
CA HIS A 353 -17.54 3.10 15.09
C HIS A 353 -18.14 2.62 16.41
N CYS A 354 -18.59 3.52 17.28
CA CYS A 354 -19.25 3.16 18.53
C CYS A 354 -20.75 2.94 18.33
N LEU A 355 -21.18 1.68 18.49
CA LEU A 355 -22.60 1.30 18.49
C LEU A 355 -23.18 1.32 19.92
N ALA A 356 -22.38 1.00 20.94
CA ALA A 356 -22.78 1.13 22.34
C ALA A 356 -21.59 1.47 23.24
N ASN A 357 -21.78 2.38 24.20
CA ASN A 357 -20.83 2.59 25.29
C ASN A 357 -21.54 3.16 26.53
N SER A 358 -22.01 2.28 27.41
CA SER A 358 -22.59 2.63 28.71
C SER A 358 -21.78 2.12 29.92
N CYS A 359 -20.62 1.48 29.68
CA CYS A 359 -19.75 0.98 30.74
C CYS A 359 -19.03 2.09 31.51
N GLU A 360 -18.78 1.86 32.80
CA GLU A 360 -17.79 2.61 33.56
C GLU A 360 -16.38 2.24 33.08
N GLY A 361 -15.51 3.24 32.88
CA GLY A 361 -14.21 3.09 32.22
C GLY A 361 -14.31 2.87 30.70
N GLY A 362 -13.23 2.40 30.08
CA GLY A 362 -13.21 2.00 28.67
C GLY A 362 -13.03 3.15 27.68
N GLU A 363 -12.53 4.29 28.16
CA GLU A 363 -12.10 5.45 27.39
C GLU A 363 -11.03 5.04 26.38
N SER A 364 -11.10 5.60 25.17
CA SER A 364 -10.11 5.41 24.12
C SER A 364 -8.91 6.32 24.37
N LEU A 365 -7.70 5.80 24.18
CA LEU A 365 -6.43 6.51 24.33
C LEU A 365 -5.78 6.65 22.95
N PHE A 366 -5.22 7.82 22.65
CA PHE A 366 -4.50 8.11 21.41
C PHE A 366 -3.23 8.91 21.70
N SER A 367 -2.14 8.62 20.98
CA SER A 367 -0.88 9.37 21.06
C SER A 367 -0.18 9.40 19.71
N ASP A 368 0.42 10.53 19.35
CA ASP A 368 1.23 10.65 18.14
C ASP A 368 2.58 9.94 18.29
N GLY A 369 2.71 8.77 17.66
CA GLY A 369 3.93 7.96 17.71
C GLY A 369 5.11 8.65 17.03
N ILE A 370 4.87 9.49 16.01
CA ILE A 370 5.95 10.28 15.38
C ILE A 370 6.48 11.31 16.39
N ARG A 371 5.61 12.04 17.11
CA ARG A 371 6.07 12.96 18.16
C ARG A 371 6.86 12.23 19.26
N ALA A 372 6.42 11.04 19.68
CA ALA A 372 7.14 10.26 20.68
C ALA A 372 8.53 9.81 20.17
N ALA A 373 8.64 9.37 18.91
CA ALA A 373 9.92 9.03 18.29
C ALA A 373 10.84 10.25 18.12
N GLU A 374 10.31 11.41 17.74
CA GLU A 374 11.06 12.67 17.67
C GLU A 374 11.58 13.12 19.03
N GLN A 375 10.80 12.94 20.10
CA GLN A 375 11.29 13.19 21.46
C GLN A 375 12.44 12.25 21.85
N VAL A 376 12.41 10.97 21.45
CA VAL A 376 13.57 10.08 21.64
C VAL A 376 14.74 10.54 20.77
N ARG A 377 14.51 10.96 19.53
CA ARG A 377 15.55 11.48 18.62
C ARG A 377 16.30 12.68 19.22
N SER A 378 15.56 13.64 19.79
CA SER A 378 16.15 14.84 20.39
C SER A 378 16.79 14.59 21.77
N LYS A 379 16.20 13.71 22.60
CA LYS A 379 16.71 13.42 23.96
C LYS A 379 17.87 12.42 23.96
N ASN A 380 17.85 11.41 23.09
CA ASN A 380 18.86 10.36 23.01
C ASN A 380 18.97 9.76 21.58
N PRO A 381 19.80 10.35 20.70
CA PRO A 381 20.00 9.85 19.34
C PRO A 381 20.43 8.38 19.25
N LYS A 382 21.18 7.85 20.24
CA LYS A 382 21.59 6.44 20.25
C LYS A 382 20.41 5.48 20.44
N GLN A 383 19.46 5.85 21.31
CA GLN A 383 18.23 5.08 21.48
C GLN A 383 17.33 5.18 20.23
N PHE A 384 17.28 6.34 19.58
CA PHE A 384 16.57 6.48 18.30
C PHE A 384 17.15 5.58 17.21
N GLU A 385 18.47 5.48 17.09
CA GLU A 385 19.12 4.54 16.17
C GLU A 385 18.76 3.08 16.49
N LEU A 386 18.68 2.68 17.77
CA LEU A 386 18.24 1.34 18.16
C LEU A 386 16.78 1.06 17.77
N LEU A 387 15.88 2.04 17.95
CA LEU A 387 14.47 1.95 17.54
C LEU A 387 14.28 1.88 16.03
N LYS A 388 15.19 2.49 15.26
CA LYS A 388 15.19 2.48 13.79
C LYS A 388 15.84 1.23 13.19
N ASN A 389 16.90 0.72 13.81
CA ASN A 389 17.76 -0.30 13.19
C ASN A 389 17.47 -1.73 13.67
N LYS A 390 16.92 -1.94 14.87
CA LYS A 390 16.62 -3.28 15.39
C LYS A 390 15.18 -3.69 15.06
N PRO A 391 14.96 -4.77 14.28
CA PRO A 391 13.61 -5.25 13.99
C PRO A 391 12.96 -5.82 15.26
N VAL A 392 11.67 -5.54 15.40
CA VAL A 392 10.77 -6.16 16.38
C VAL A 392 9.89 -7.16 15.63
N TYR A 393 9.77 -8.37 16.16
CA TYR A 393 8.94 -9.43 15.59
C TYR A 393 7.52 -9.33 16.15
N TYR A 394 6.52 -9.61 15.32
CA TYR A 394 5.11 -9.61 15.68
C TYR A 394 4.46 -10.89 15.16
N HIS A 395 3.54 -11.46 15.94
CA HIS A 395 2.99 -12.78 15.64
C HIS A 395 1.50 -12.92 16.00
N TYR A 396 0.80 -13.79 15.26
CA TYR A 396 -0.52 -14.29 15.59
C TYR A 396 -0.66 -15.78 15.19
N ASP A 397 -0.89 -16.67 16.16
CA ASP A 397 -1.30 -18.07 15.94
C ASP A 397 -2.54 -18.38 16.79
N LYS A 398 -3.73 -18.22 16.20
CA LYS A 398 -5.03 -18.64 16.76
C LYS A 398 -6.00 -18.96 15.63
N ASN A 399 -7.01 -19.78 15.94
CA ASN A 399 -8.16 -20.06 15.08
C ASN A 399 -7.82 -20.58 13.66
N GLY A 400 -6.65 -21.21 13.47
CA GLY A 400 -6.17 -21.69 12.17
C GLY A 400 -5.49 -20.62 11.30
N HIS A 401 -5.28 -19.41 11.85
CA HIS A 401 -4.51 -18.34 11.21
C HIS A 401 -3.12 -18.24 11.84
N TRP A 402 -2.09 -18.33 11.00
CA TRP A 402 -0.69 -18.09 11.36
C TRP A 402 -0.17 -16.89 10.59
N TYR A 403 0.31 -15.87 11.30
CA TYR A 403 0.94 -14.68 10.74
C TYR A 403 2.21 -14.34 11.54
N GLU A 404 3.26 -13.94 10.82
CA GLU A 404 4.51 -13.42 11.38
C GLU A 404 5.01 -12.29 10.46
N TYR A 405 5.44 -11.18 11.06
CA TYR A 405 6.23 -10.18 10.35
C TYR A 405 7.13 -9.42 11.32
N ASN A 406 8.24 -8.85 10.83
CA ASN A 406 9.12 -8.02 11.64
C ASN A 406 9.34 -6.63 11.02
N ARG A 407 9.41 -5.61 11.87
CA ARG A 407 9.60 -4.20 11.50
C ARG A 407 10.24 -3.42 12.66
N PRO A 408 11.05 -2.39 12.39
CA PRO A 408 11.60 -1.53 13.46
C PRO A 408 10.49 -0.66 14.08
N VAL A 409 10.78 -0.06 15.23
CA VAL A 409 9.85 0.86 15.91
C VAL A 409 9.73 2.18 15.17
N VAL A 410 10.76 2.60 14.44
CA VAL A 410 10.76 3.81 13.61
C VAL A 410 11.21 3.48 12.19
N THR A 411 10.39 3.83 11.20
CA THR A 411 10.75 3.77 9.78
C THR A 411 10.86 5.18 9.22
N LEU A 412 11.99 5.50 8.57
CA LEU A 412 12.21 6.79 7.92
C LEU A 412 11.71 6.79 6.46
N SER A 413 11.39 7.98 5.95
CA SER A 413 11.07 8.16 4.53
C SER A 413 12.22 7.75 3.61
N LYS A 414 11.87 7.16 2.48
CA LYS A 414 12.79 6.64 1.46
C LYS A 414 13.40 7.73 0.56
N ASP A 415 12.93 8.97 0.69
CA ASP A 415 13.44 10.15 -0.03
C ASP A 415 14.79 10.67 0.51
N GLY A 416 15.24 10.23 1.69
CA GLY A 416 16.47 10.68 2.34
C GLY A 416 16.34 11.93 3.20
N SER A 417 15.14 12.49 3.37
CA SER A 417 14.84 13.66 4.22
C SER A 417 15.14 13.46 5.72
N GLY A 418 15.18 12.20 6.17
CA GLY A 418 15.25 11.87 7.59
C GLY A 418 13.94 12.11 8.35
N ALA A 419 12.83 12.38 7.66
CA ALA A 419 11.49 12.38 8.25
C ALA A 419 11.04 10.94 8.61
N ILE A 420 10.15 10.81 9.59
CA ILE A 420 9.55 9.52 9.98
C ILE A 420 8.29 9.29 9.13
N ASP A 421 8.25 8.15 8.42
CA ASP A 421 7.13 7.73 7.56
C ASP A 421 6.11 6.89 8.32
N SER A 422 6.59 5.98 9.19
CA SER A 422 5.74 5.12 10.02
C SER A 422 6.40 4.64 11.32
N ILE A 423 5.55 4.26 12.26
CA ILE A 423 5.89 3.71 13.58
C ILE A 423 5.49 2.22 13.63
N GLY A 424 6.28 1.42 14.35
CA GLY A 424 6.05 -0.01 14.61
C GLY A 424 6.06 -0.33 16.11
N TRP A 425 4.95 -0.15 16.79
CA TRP A 425 4.82 -0.33 18.22
C TRP A 425 3.52 -1.06 18.57
N SER A 426 3.64 -2.33 18.96
CA SER A 426 2.50 -3.14 19.38
C SER A 426 2.87 -4.21 20.41
N PRO A 427 3.21 -3.81 21.67
CA PRO A 427 3.67 -4.73 22.71
C PRO A 427 2.75 -5.94 23.01
N PRO A 428 1.40 -5.85 22.94
CA PRO A 428 0.52 -7.01 23.17
C PRO A 428 0.61 -8.10 22.09
N PHE A 429 1.22 -7.80 20.94
CA PHE A 429 1.33 -8.68 19.77
C PHE A 429 2.78 -8.89 19.32
N GLN A 430 3.75 -8.43 20.14
CA GLN A 430 5.17 -8.66 19.93
C GLN A 430 5.53 -10.12 20.22
N ASP A 431 6.33 -10.73 19.36
CA ASP A 431 6.88 -12.07 19.54
C ASP A 431 8.26 -12.03 20.24
N ASN A 432 8.73 -13.21 20.63
CA ASN A 432 10.01 -13.49 21.23
C ASN A 432 11.17 -12.99 20.35
N PHE A 433 12.19 -12.40 20.98
CA PHE A 433 13.46 -12.17 20.28
C PHE A 433 14.12 -13.51 19.94
N PRO A 434 14.62 -13.72 18.70
CA PRO A 434 15.34 -14.92 18.34
C PRO A 434 16.49 -15.23 19.31
N ALA A 435 16.52 -16.45 19.85
CA ALA A 435 17.52 -16.87 20.83
C ALA A 435 18.95 -16.61 20.29
N PRO A 436 19.89 -16.10 21.12
CA PRO A 436 21.19 -15.57 20.65
C PRO A 436 22.15 -16.70 20.21
N GLN A 437 22.01 -17.14 18.97
CA GLN A 437 22.78 -18.22 18.36
C GLN A 437 23.07 -17.92 16.89
N GLY A 438 24.24 -18.34 16.41
CA GLY A 438 24.66 -18.07 15.03
C GLY A 438 24.65 -16.56 14.73
N LEU A 439 23.94 -16.16 13.68
CA LEU A 439 23.86 -14.76 13.23
C LEU A 439 23.13 -13.83 14.22
N SER A 440 22.31 -14.35 15.14
CA SER A 440 21.60 -13.51 16.14
C SER A 440 22.40 -13.25 17.42
N ALA A 441 23.53 -13.95 17.63
CA ALA A 441 24.22 -13.99 18.93
C ALA A 441 24.74 -12.62 19.41
N SER A 442 25.16 -11.74 18.49
CA SER A 442 25.58 -10.37 18.82
C SER A 442 24.39 -9.43 19.01
N ILE A 443 23.43 -9.44 18.08
CA ILE A 443 22.29 -8.51 18.07
C ILE A 443 21.26 -8.79 19.19
N ASN A 444 21.19 -10.02 19.69
CA ASN A 444 20.34 -10.43 20.81
C ASN A 444 21.15 -10.90 22.03
N SER A 445 22.40 -10.43 22.17
CA SER A 445 23.15 -10.55 23.43
C SER A 445 22.39 -9.86 24.59
N GLN A 446 22.76 -10.18 25.83
CA GLN A 446 22.14 -9.57 27.01
C GLN A 446 22.21 -8.03 26.95
N ASP A 447 23.38 -7.48 26.60
CA ASP A 447 23.59 -6.04 26.51
C ASP A 447 22.79 -5.42 25.35
N ALA A 448 22.79 -6.04 24.17
CA ALA A 448 22.03 -5.57 23.00
C ALA A 448 20.49 -5.73 23.14
N LEU A 449 20.03 -6.53 24.10
CA LEU A 449 18.64 -6.58 24.53
C LEU A 449 18.34 -5.53 25.60
N GLU A 450 19.27 -5.25 26.52
CA GLU A 450 19.10 -4.20 27.55
C GLU A 450 19.14 -2.79 26.94
N GLU A 451 20.06 -2.51 26.03
CA GLU A 451 20.13 -1.23 25.29
C GLU A 451 18.83 -1.00 24.50
N TRP A 452 18.33 -2.03 23.80
CA TRP A 452 17.04 -1.95 23.11
C TRP A 452 15.88 -1.77 24.10
N ARG A 453 15.89 -2.46 25.25
CA ARG A 453 14.87 -2.32 26.31
C ARG A 453 14.84 -0.90 26.87
N ALA A 454 16.00 -0.24 27.02
CA ALA A 454 16.10 1.16 27.43
C ALA A 454 15.57 2.11 26.35
N ALA A 455 15.84 1.83 25.07
CA ALA A 455 15.30 2.59 23.94
C ALA A 455 13.76 2.46 23.83
N ALA A 456 13.25 1.23 23.88
CA ALA A 456 11.81 0.92 23.86
C ALA A 456 11.08 1.52 25.07
N ARG A 457 11.70 1.51 26.27
CA ARG A 457 11.19 2.22 27.44
C ARG A 457 11.07 3.72 27.20
N SER A 458 12.09 4.34 26.59
CA SER A 458 12.11 5.79 26.34
C SER A 458 11.06 6.23 25.31
N PHE A 459 10.76 5.38 24.32
CA PHE A 459 9.65 5.58 23.38
C PHE A 459 8.28 5.41 24.06
N ARG A 460 8.10 4.33 24.84
CA ARG A 460 6.90 4.10 25.65
C ARG A 460 6.63 5.30 26.54
N ASP A 461 7.60 5.72 27.34
CA ASP A 461 7.42 6.76 28.34
C ASP A 461 7.14 8.13 27.70
N SER A 462 7.68 8.38 26.49
CA SER A 462 7.37 9.60 25.72
C SER A 462 5.97 9.58 25.08
N SER A 463 5.41 8.41 24.75
CA SER A 463 4.05 8.27 24.18
C SER A 463 2.96 8.12 25.25
N THR A 464 3.26 7.46 26.38
CA THR A 464 2.34 7.33 27.52
C THR A 464 2.43 8.49 28.52
N ALA A 465 3.15 9.57 28.19
CA ALA A 465 3.20 10.78 29.01
C ALA A 465 1.80 11.44 29.07
N PRO A 466 1.36 12.01 30.21
CA PRO A 466 0.02 12.60 30.35
C PRO A 466 -0.26 13.74 29.36
N GLU A 467 0.77 14.46 28.92
CA GLU A 467 0.69 15.49 27.87
C GLU A 467 0.67 14.90 26.46
N SER A 468 1.23 13.71 26.22
CA SER A 468 1.22 13.04 24.91
C SER A 468 -0.09 12.32 24.61
N MET A 469 -0.82 11.86 25.63
CA MET A 469 -2.06 11.08 25.46
C MET A 469 -3.31 11.97 25.39
N PHE A 470 -4.01 11.93 24.25
CA PHE A 470 -5.41 12.33 24.16
C PHE A 470 -6.31 11.17 24.63
N GLU A 471 -7.23 11.45 25.54
CA GLU A 471 -8.11 10.45 26.17
C GLU A 471 -9.57 10.86 25.99
N TYR A 472 -10.39 9.98 25.41
CA TYR A 472 -11.73 10.31 24.96
C TYR A 472 -12.74 9.17 25.15
N LYS A 473 -13.88 9.45 25.79
CA LYS A 473 -14.98 8.51 25.94
C LYS A 473 -15.98 8.65 24.79
N MET A 474 -15.78 7.86 23.74
CA MET A 474 -16.66 7.83 22.57
C MET A 474 -18.10 7.44 22.96
N LYS A 475 -19.07 8.12 22.37
CA LYS A 475 -20.51 7.88 22.53
C LYS A 475 -21.06 7.05 21.37
N PRO A 476 -22.23 6.39 21.52
CA PRO A 476 -22.96 5.83 20.39
C PRO A 476 -23.15 6.86 19.26
N GLY A 477 -22.89 6.45 18.02
CA GLY A 477 -22.94 7.35 16.84
C GLY A 477 -21.69 8.22 16.63
N GLU A 478 -20.62 8.00 17.38
CA GLU A 478 -19.29 8.57 17.11
C GLU A 478 -18.34 7.50 16.54
N CYS A 479 -17.49 7.87 15.59
CA CYS A 479 -16.47 7.00 15.01
C CYS A 479 -15.10 7.70 15.03
N ALA A 480 -14.07 6.99 15.48
CA ALA A 480 -12.68 7.46 15.38
C ALA A 480 -12.06 6.90 14.10
N ILE A 481 -11.43 7.77 13.30
CA ILE A 481 -10.66 7.37 12.12
C ILE A 481 -9.22 7.84 12.33
N PHE A 482 -8.27 6.92 12.28
CA PHE A 482 -6.87 7.23 12.56
C PHE A 482 -5.88 6.47 11.67
N ASP A 483 -4.72 7.09 11.43
CA ASP A 483 -3.56 6.48 10.80
C ASP A 483 -2.93 5.48 11.77
N ASN A 484 -3.25 4.21 11.60
CA ASN A 484 -2.75 3.08 12.39
C ASN A 484 -1.24 2.87 12.25
N MET A 485 -0.56 3.45 11.25
CA MET A 485 0.90 3.43 11.12
C MET A 485 1.59 4.66 11.73
N ARG A 486 0.84 5.58 12.36
CA ARG A 486 1.36 6.78 13.05
C ARG A 486 0.83 6.94 14.47
N ILE A 487 -0.48 6.89 14.64
CA ILE A 487 -1.15 7.11 15.92
C ILE A 487 -1.20 5.79 16.68
N LEU A 488 -0.56 5.78 17.84
CA LEU A 488 -0.73 4.70 18.79
C LEU A 488 -2.10 4.85 19.44
N HIS A 489 -2.83 3.75 19.56
CA HIS A 489 -4.14 3.74 20.19
C HIS A 489 -4.20 2.71 21.33
N GLY A 490 -5.13 2.90 22.26
CA GLY A 490 -5.27 2.05 23.44
C GLY A 490 -6.61 2.30 24.13
N ARG A 491 -6.81 1.69 25.31
CA ARG A 491 -8.09 1.75 26.02
C ARG A 491 -7.93 1.55 27.52
N ARG A 492 -8.62 2.36 28.33
CA ARG A 492 -8.78 2.11 29.77
C ARG A 492 -9.45 0.76 30.05
N GLN A 493 -9.23 0.22 31.25
CA GLN A 493 -10.02 -0.90 31.76
C GLN A 493 -11.49 -0.48 31.90
N PHE A 494 -12.43 -1.42 31.79
CA PHE A 494 -13.85 -1.16 32.02
C PHE A 494 -14.56 -2.31 32.74
N GLN A 495 -15.70 -1.97 33.33
CA GLN A 495 -16.57 -2.94 34.02
C GLN A 495 -17.65 -3.45 33.06
N LEU A 496 -17.82 -4.77 33.01
CA LEU A 496 -18.89 -5.43 32.23
C LEU A 496 -20.23 -5.49 32.97
N THR A 497 -20.21 -5.23 34.29
CA THR A 497 -21.39 -5.20 35.17
C THR A 497 -22.19 -3.91 35.09
N SER A 498 -21.61 -2.81 34.58
CA SER A 498 -22.24 -1.48 34.57
C SER A 498 -22.81 -1.03 33.21
N GLY A 499 -22.65 -1.80 32.13
CA GLY A 499 -23.23 -1.44 30.83
C GLY A 499 -22.84 -2.34 29.65
N LYS A 500 -23.18 -1.88 28.45
CA LYS A 500 -22.80 -2.50 27.16
C LYS A 500 -21.72 -1.65 26.50
N ARG A 501 -20.64 -2.28 26.02
CA ARG A 501 -19.64 -1.67 25.13
C ARG A 501 -19.54 -2.48 23.84
N TRP A 502 -19.71 -1.80 22.71
CA TRP A 502 -19.63 -2.36 21.36
C TRP A 502 -19.06 -1.30 20.42
N LEU A 503 -17.87 -1.55 19.87
CA LEU A 503 -17.38 -0.85 18.69
C LEU A 503 -17.37 -1.82 17.51
N LYS A 504 -17.62 -1.34 16.29
CA LYS A 504 -17.41 -2.09 15.05
C LYS A 504 -16.26 -1.48 14.27
N GLY A 505 -15.33 -2.31 13.80
CA GLY A 505 -14.12 -1.88 13.11
C GLY A 505 -14.14 -2.13 11.61
N THR A 506 -13.44 -1.28 10.84
CA THR A 506 -12.93 -1.61 9.49
C THR A 506 -11.57 -0.95 9.24
N TYR A 507 -10.86 -1.38 8.19
CA TYR A 507 -9.54 -0.90 7.81
C TYR A 507 -9.54 -0.31 6.40
N VAL A 508 -8.59 0.58 6.11
CA VAL A 508 -8.28 1.03 4.74
C VAL A 508 -6.75 0.96 4.52
N GLY A 509 -6.34 0.42 3.36
CA GLY A 509 -4.94 0.21 3.01
C GLY A 509 -4.22 1.48 2.55
N GLU A 510 -2.89 1.49 2.66
CA GLU A 510 -2.08 2.69 2.39
C GLU A 510 -2.23 3.23 0.97
N GLN A 511 -2.29 2.35 -0.03
CA GLN A 511 -2.47 2.74 -1.44
C GLN A 511 -3.81 3.46 -1.67
N VAL A 512 -4.83 3.17 -0.87
CA VAL A 512 -6.14 3.83 -0.95
C VAL A 512 -6.06 5.24 -0.35
N LEU A 513 -5.40 5.41 0.80
CA LEU A 513 -5.11 6.73 1.39
C LEU A 513 -4.31 7.60 0.40
N ARG A 514 -3.19 7.10 -0.13
CA ARG A 514 -2.34 7.82 -1.10
C ARG A 514 -3.12 8.14 -2.40
N SER A 515 -3.94 7.21 -2.91
CA SER A 515 -4.79 7.42 -4.09
C SER A 515 -5.86 8.49 -3.87
N LYS A 516 -6.52 8.52 -2.70
CA LYS A 516 -7.51 9.55 -2.36
C LYS A 516 -6.86 10.91 -2.12
N LEU A 517 -5.68 10.96 -1.48
CA LEU A 517 -4.91 12.21 -1.35
C LEU A 517 -4.51 12.80 -2.72
N ALA A 518 -4.15 11.96 -3.69
CA ALA A 518 -3.87 12.39 -5.06
C ALA A 518 -5.09 12.99 -5.81
N GLN A 519 -6.32 12.83 -5.29
CA GLN A 519 -7.55 13.42 -5.80
C GLN A 519 -7.92 14.76 -5.14
N THR A 520 -7.13 15.24 -4.17
CA THR A 520 -7.40 16.50 -3.43
C THR A 520 -7.64 17.68 -4.40
N PRO A 521 -8.75 18.44 -4.24
CA PRO A 521 -9.06 19.60 -5.08
C PRO A 521 -7.92 20.63 -5.08
N PRO A 522 -7.55 21.24 -6.23
CA PRO A 522 -6.41 22.15 -6.30
C PRO A 522 -6.43 23.29 -5.26
N HIS A 523 -7.60 23.87 -4.99
CA HIS A 523 -7.79 24.96 -4.03
C HIS A 523 -7.76 24.53 -2.54
N LEU A 524 -7.58 23.25 -2.24
CA LEU A 524 -7.42 22.71 -0.88
C LEU A 524 -6.06 22.03 -0.67
N ARG A 525 -5.17 22.04 -1.66
CA ARG A 525 -3.78 21.59 -1.48
C ARG A 525 -3.04 22.66 -0.67
N PRO A 526 -2.20 22.28 0.31
CA PRO A 526 -1.28 23.23 0.91
C PRO A 526 -0.26 23.71 -0.14
N GLU A 527 0.26 24.91 0.09
CA GLU A 527 1.31 25.57 -0.69
C GLU A 527 2.71 24.99 -0.38
#